data_AF-A0A350VYR4-F1
#
_entry.id   AF-A0A350VYR4-F1
#
_cell.length_a   1.000
_cell.length_b   1.000
_cell.length_c   1.000
_cell.angle_alpha   90.00
_cell.angle_beta   90.00
_cell.angle_gamma   90.00
#
_symmetry.space_group_name_H-M   'P 1'
#
loop_
_entity.id
_entity.type
_entity.pdbx_description
1 polymer ?
#
loop_
_entity_poly.entity_id
_entity_poly.type
_entity_poly.pdbx_seq_one_letter_code
_entity_poly.pdbx_strand_id
1 'polypeptide(L)'
;MRHSKNTGTYKPYLRSVNVRWNSIDLNDINCMKFAPNELSRYSITKGDLLICEGGDVGRSCVWEKDEEMYYQNALHRVRFYMNINSYFYMYIMMYYANSGKLQEVCKGVTIKHLTRTTLLCFYHT
;
A
#
# COMPACT_ATOMS: atom_id res chain seq x y z
N MET A 1 9.64 26.90 6.76
CA MET A 1 8.29 27.33 7.18
C MET A 1 7.45 26.08 7.44
N ARG A 2 6.97 25.86 8.68
CA ARG A 2 6.08 24.75 9.00
C ARG A 2 4.69 25.09 8.46
N HIS A 3 4.25 24.48 7.36
CA HIS A 3 2.85 24.61 6.93
C HIS A 3 1.95 24.00 8.01
N SER A 4 1.17 24.86 8.65
CA SER A 4 0.01 24.50 9.46
C SER A 4 -0.90 23.59 8.62
N LYS A 5 -0.80 22.28 8.82
CA LYS A 5 -1.66 21.26 8.19
C LYS A 5 -3.03 21.23 8.86
N ASN A 6 -3.75 22.35 8.88
CA ASN A 6 -5.09 22.39 9.48
C ASN A 6 -6.23 22.48 8.45
N THR A 7 -5.90 22.52 7.16
CA THR A 7 -6.86 22.45 6.06
C THR A 7 -7.10 21.00 5.64
N GLY A 8 -8.36 20.58 5.56
CA GLY A 8 -8.74 19.23 5.15
C GLY A 8 -9.90 18.65 5.94
N THR A 9 -10.44 17.53 5.45
CA THR A 9 -11.54 16.79 6.09
C THR A 9 -11.02 15.51 6.73
N TYR A 10 -11.55 15.13 7.89
CA TYR A 10 -11.25 13.84 8.49
C TYR A 10 -11.79 12.71 7.60
N LYS A 11 -10.91 11.80 7.21
CA LYS A 11 -11.25 10.59 6.46
C LYS A 11 -10.62 9.37 7.12
N PRO A 12 -11.28 8.20 7.07
CA PRO A 12 -10.71 6.95 7.53
C PRO A 12 -9.54 6.55 6.63
N TYR A 13 -8.50 5.95 7.21
CA TYR A 13 -7.36 5.48 6.42
C TYR A 13 -6.74 4.18 6.95
N LEU A 14 -6.12 3.44 6.03
CA LEU A 14 -5.36 2.23 6.32
C LEU A 14 -3.89 2.56 6.63
N ARG A 15 -3.38 1.90 7.66
CA ARG A 15 -1.96 1.83 8.01
C ARG A 15 -1.41 0.46 7.61
N SER A 16 -0.08 0.32 7.60
CA SER A 16 0.56 -0.98 7.37
C SER A 16 0.10 -2.06 8.36
N VAL A 17 -0.28 -1.69 9.60
CA VAL A 17 -0.82 -2.65 10.58
C VAL A 17 -2.19 -3.21 10.18
N ASN A 18 -2.97 -2.48 9.38
CA ASN A 18 -4.27 -2.92 8.90
C ASN A 18 -4.16 -3.91 7.73
N VAL A 19 -3.04 -3.94 7.01
CA VAL A 19 -2.86 -4.82 5.83
C VAL A 19 -2.17 -6.12 6.24
N ARG A 20 -2.87 -7.24 6.07
CA ARG A 20 -2.36 -8.60 6.23
C ARG A 20 -2.26 -9.27 4.85
N TRP A 21 -1.64 -10.45 4.78
CA TRP A 21 -1.65 -11.23 3.55
C TRP A 21 -3.08 -11.58 3.17
N ASN A 22 -3.51 -11.12 1.98
CA ASN A 22 -4.83 -11.36 1.42
C ASN A 22 -6.01 -10.99 2.37
N SER A 23 -5.79 -10.11 3.35
CA SER A 23 -6.83 -9.70 4.29
C SER A 23 -6.54 -8.31 4.86
N ILE A 24 -7.60 -7.61 5.26
CA ILE A 24 -7.50 -6.27 5.85
C ILE A 24 -8.24 -6.26 7.19
N ASP A 25 -7.57 -5.74 8.21
CA ASP A 25 -8.13 -5.52 9.54
C ASP A 25 -8.76 -4.12 9.63
N LEU A 26 -10.09 -4.08 9.71
CA LEU A 26 -10.86 -2.85 9.85
C LEU A 26 -11.33 -2.58 11.29
N ASN A 27 -10.92 -3.40 12.26
CA ASN A 27 -11.37 -3.21 13.65
C ASN A 27 -10.73 -1.97 14.31
N ASP A 28 -9.53 -1.58 13.87
CA ASP A 28 -8.79 -0.41 14.38
C ASP A 28 -8.42 0.55 13.23
N ILE A 29 -9.41 1.32 12.79
CA ILE A 29 -9.26 2.34 11.75
C ILE A 29 -9.13 3.72 12.37
N ASN A 30 -8.05 4.41 12.00
CA ASN A 30 -7.83 5.79 12.39
C ASN A 30 -8.39 6.76 11.35
N CYS A 31 -8.63 7.99 11.79
CA CYS A 31 -8.97 9.10 10.91
C CYS A 31 -7.87 10.16 10.95
N MET A 32 -7.61 10.78 9.80
CA MET A 32 -6.75 11.96 9.73
C MET A 32 -7.29 12.97 8.71
N LYS A 33 -6.80 14.21 8.79
CA LYS A 33 -7.16 15.24 7.82
C LYS A 33 -6.42 15.00 6.50
N PHE A 34 -7.18 14.97 5.42
CA PHE A 34 -6.64 15.03 4.05
C PHE A 34 -7.04 16.36 3.42
N ALA A 35 -6.08 17.06 2.84
CA ALA A 35 -6.37 18.23 2.04
C ALA A 35 -7.09 17.82 0.73
N PRO A 36 -7.93 18.68 0.12
CA PRO A 36 -8.69 18.32 -1.08
C PRO A 36 -7.84 17.78 -2.24
N ASN A 37 -6.63 18.32 -2.40
CA ASN A 37 -5.65 17.89 -3.41
C ASN A 37 -4.97 16.54 -3.08
N GLU A 38 -5.05 16.07 -1.83
CA GLU A 38 -4.50 14.79 -1.39
C GLU A 38 -5.50 13.64 -1.57
N LEU A 39 -6.81 13.92 -1.56
CA LEU A 39 -7.87 12.91 -1.60
C LEU A 39 -7.74 11.98 -2.81
N SER A 40 -7.58 12.53 -4.02
CA SER A 40 -7.44 11.71 -5.24
C SER A 40 -6.22 10.78 -5.17
N ARG A 41 -5.10 11.28 -4.66
CA ARG A 41 -3.85 10.52 -4.54
C ARG A 41 -3.98 9.36 -3.55
N TYR A 42 -4.58 9.60 -2.39
CA TYR A 42 -4.65 8.61 -1.30
C TYR A 42 -5.93 7.78 -1.28
N SER A 43 -6.89 8.06 -2.16
CA SER A 43 -8.10 7.24 -2.29
C SER A 43 -7.78 5.81 -2.69
N ILE A 44 -8.51 4.87 -2.12
CA ILE A 44 -8.49 3.45 -2.47
C ILE A 44 -9.84 3.12 -3.13
N THR A 45 -9.78 2.33 -4.19
CA THR A 45 -10.96 1.83 -4.90
C THR A 45 -10.90 0.33 -5.02
N LYS A 46 -12.05 -0.31 -5.22
CA LYS A 46 -12.13 -1.75 -5.44
C LYS A 46 -11.17 -2.21 -6.55
N GLY A 47 -10.45 -3.29 -6.30
CA GLY A 47 -9.42 -3.84 -7.17
C GLY A 47 -8.01 -3.24 -6.96
N ASP A 48 -7.84 -2.21 -6.14
CA ASP A 48 -6.50 -1.70 -5.83
C ASP A 48 -5.70 -2.72 -5.01
N LEU A 49 -4.44 -2.94 -5.39
CA LEU A 49 -3.50 -3.73 -4.61
C LEU A 49 -2.72 -2.83 -3.65
N LEU A 50 -2.84 -3.11 -2.36
CA LEU A 50 -2.13 -2.43 -1.28
C LEU A 50 -0.90 -3.25 -0.88
N ILE A 51 0.26 -2.60 -0.78
CA ILE A 51 1.54 -3.26 -0.47
C ILE A 51 2.23 -2.52 0.67
N CYS A 52 2.63 -3.22 1.72
CA CYS A 52 3.40 -2.65 2.84
C CYS A 52 4.80 -2.24 2.39
N GLU A 53 5.18 -0.99 2.65
CA GLU A 53 6.52 -0.50 2.36
C GLU A 53 7.57 -1.07 3.33
N GLY A 54 7.24 -1.18 4.62
CA GLY A 54 8.15 -1.66 5.67
C GLY A 54 7.46 -2.56 6.71
N GLY A 55 8.25 -3.16 7.59
CA GLY A 55 7.82 -4.27 8.46
C GLY A 55 8.01 -5.62 7.76
N ASP A 56 6.92 -6.37 7.58
CA ASP A 56 6.89 -7.54 6.69
C ASP A 56 6.89 -7.06 5.23
N VAL A 57 8.09 -6.92 4.67
CA VAL A 57 8.31 -6.41 3.31
C VAL A 57 7.50 -7.21 2.29
N GLY A 58 6.71 -6.49 1.47
CA GLY A 58 5.90 -7.07 0.39
C GLY A 58 4.52 -7.58 0.80
N ARG A 59 4.19 -7.58 2.11
CA ARG A 59 2.86 -7.96 2.61
C ARG A 59 1.78 -7.13 1.93
N SER A 60 0.86 -7.83 1.28
CA SER A 60 -0.10 -7.19 0.38
C SER A 60 -1.48 -7.84 0.39
N CYS A 61 -2.47 -7.04 -0.03
CA CYS A 61 -3.87 -7.43 -0.14
C CYS A 61 -4.57 -6.60 -1.21
N VAL A 62 -5.55 -7.20 -1.89
CA VAL A 62 -6.46 -6.49 -2.80
C VAL A 62 -7.63 -5.90 -2.02
N TRP A 63 -7.95 -4.63 -2.27
CA TRP A 63 -9.12 -3.98 -1.71
C TRP A 63 -10.39 -4.41 -2.47
N GLU A 64 -11.28 -5.15 -1.81
CA GLU A 64 -12.49 -5.71 -2.44
C GLU A 64 -13.78 -4.94 -2.12
N LYS A 65 -13.68 -3.91 -1.28
CA LYS A 65 -14.81 -3.15 -0.77
C LYS A 65 -15.11 -1.93 -1.64
N ASP A 66 -16.37 -1.53 -1.66
CA ASP A 66 -16.84 -0.31 -2.34
C ASP A 66 -16.88 0.91 -1.39
N GLU A 67 -16.45 0.74 -0.14
CA GLU A 67 -16.40 1.77 0.89
C GLU A 67 -15.32 2.83 0.60
N GLU A 68 -15.61 4.10 0.91
CA GLU A 68 -14.63 5.18 0.83
C GLU A 68 -13.50 4.95 1.85
N MET A 69 -12.29 4.70 1.37
CA MET A 69 -11.12 4.46 2.22
C MET A 69 -9.88 5.13 1.64
N TYR A 70 -8.97 5.54 2.52
CA TYR A 70 -7.70 6.16 2.15
C TYR A 70 -6.50 5.36 2.70
N TYR A 71 -5.28 5.66 2.26
CA TYR A 71 -4.06 5.09 2.84
C TYR A 71 -3.05 6.17 3.25
N GLN A 72 -2.10 5.82 4.11
CA GLN A 72 -0.97 6.67 4.47
C GLN A 72 0.32 6.19 3.79
N ASN A 73 1.35 7.05 3.75
CA ASN A 73 2.62 6.82 3.05
C ASN A 73 3.31 5.47 3.29
N ALA A 74 3.03 4.78 4.40
CA ALA A 74 3.61 3.46 4.69
C ALA A 74 2.99 2.29 3.88
N LEU A 75 2.03 2.60 3.00
CA LEU A 75 1.44 1.69 2.01
C LEU A 75 1.67 2.23 0.60
N HIS A 76 1.97 1.32 -0.32
CA HIS A 76 1.88 1.56 -1.75
C HIS A 76 0.51 1.12 -2.26
N ARG A 77 -0.03 1.88 -3.21
CA ARG A 77 -1.24 1.53 -3.96
C ARG A 77 -0.88 1.29 -5.42
N VAL A 78 -1.16 0.09 -5.91
CA VAL A 78 -1.08 -0.25 -7.33
C VAL A 78 -2.50 -0.36 -7.85
N ARG A 79 -2.83 0.54 -8.79
CA ARG A 79 -4.11 0.51 -9.51
C ARG A 79 -3.85 -0.02 -10.90
N PHE A 80 -4.44 -1.16 -11.21
CA PHE A 80 -4.35 -1.78 -12.51
C PHE A 80 -5.36 -1.16 -13.47
N TYR A 81 -5.00 -1.10 -14.74
CA TYR A 81 -5.89 -0.68 -15.82
C TYR A 81 -6.17 -1.89 -16.72
N MET A 82 -7.33 -1.90 -17.40
CA MET A 82 -7.81 -3.04 -18.21
C MET A 82 -8.15 -4.28 -17.35
N ASN A 83 -8.31 -5.45 -17.97
CA ASN A 83 -8.70 -6.71 -17.32
C ASN A 83 -7.53 -7.42 -16.61
N ILE A 84 -6.64 -6.66 -15.98
CA ILE A 84 -5.52 -7.22 -15.22
C ILE A 84 -6.03 -7.63 -13.84
N ASN A 85 -5.76 -8.87 -13.44
CA ASN A 85 -6.18 -9.39 -12.15
C ASN A 85 -5.17 -9.02 -11.04
N SER A 86 -5.58 -8.16 -10.11
CA SER A 86 -4.77 -7.71 -8.97
C SER A 86 -4.30 -8.85 -8.05
N TYR A 87 -5.09 -9.92 -7.92
CA TYR A 87 -4.73 -11.08 -7.10
C TYR A 87 -3.51 -11.82 -7.65
N PHE A 88 -3.33 -11.85 -8.97
CA PHE A 88 -2.15 -12.46 -9.57
C PHE A 88 -0.85 -11.81 -9.06
N TYR A 89 -0.81 -10.48 -9.03
CA TYR A 89 0.33 -9.72 -8.51
C TYR A 89 0.48 -9.85 -6.99
N MET A 90 -0.63 -9.94 -6.24
CA MET A 90 -0.58 -10.26 -4.81
C MET A 90 0.10 -11.62 -4.56
N TYR A 91 -0.25 -12.66 -5.34
CA TYR A 91 0.37 -13.98 -5.21
C TYR A 91 1.84 -13.97 -5.63
N ILE A 92 2.22 -13.18 -6.63
CA ILE A 92 3.64 -12.96 -6.98
C ILE A 92 4.41 -12.34 -5.81
N MET A 93 3.86 -11.30 -5.18
CA MET A 93 4.48 -10.67 -4.01
C MET A 93 4.64 -11.66 -2.86
N MET A 94 3.61 -12.49 -2.61
CA MET A 94 3.66 -13.53 -1.60
C MET A 94 4.72 -14.61 -1.91
N TYR A 95 4.83 -15.00 -3.18
CA TYR A 95 5.88 -15.93 -3.62
C TYR A 95 7.28 -15.35 -3.38
N TYR A 96 7.54 -14.11 -3.79
CA TYR A 96 8.84 -13.47 -3.56
C TYR A 96 9.17 -13.25 -2.08
N ALA A 97 8.16 -12.96 -1.26
CA ALA A 97 8.32 -12.82 0.19
C ALA A 97 8.71 -14.15 0.83
N ASN A 98 8.04 -15.24 0.45
CA ASN A 98 8.28 -16.58 0.97
C ASN A 98 9.58 -17.20 0.44
N SER A 99 10.02 -16.83 -0.76
CA SER A 99 11.24 -17.36 -1.38
C SER A 99 12.52 -16.68 -0.90
N GLY A 100 12.44 -15.70 0.02
CA GLY A 100 13.61 -14.93 0.46
C GLY A 100 14.07 -13.83 -0.51
N LYS A 101 13.47 -13.74 -1.71
CA LYS A 101 13.92 -12.85 -2.79
C LYS A 101 13.69 -11.38 -2.45
N LEU A 102 12.58 -11.05 -1.78
CA LEU A 102 12.34 -9.68 -1.32
C LEU A 102 13.41 -9.22 -0.32
N GLN A 103 13.85 -10.13 0.55
CA GLN A 103 14.89 -9.85 1.53
C GLN A 103 16.25 -9.65 0.84
N GLU A 104 16.53 -10.38 -0.25
CA GLU A 104 17.73 -10.19 -1.08
C GLU A 104 17.73 -8.87 -1.84
N VAL A 105 16.60 -8.49 -2.45
CA VAL A 105 16.46 -7.20 -3.14
C VAL A 105 16.54 -6.03 -2.16
N CYS A 106 16.13 -6.24 -0.90
CA CYS A 106 16.26 -5.26 0.17
C CYS A 106 17.57 -5.36 0.98
N LYS A 107 18.54 -6.21 0.58
CA LYS A 107 19.88 -6.23 1.21
C LYS A 107 20.60 -4.92 0.89
N GLY A 108 21.10 -4.24 1.93
CA GLY A 108 21.92 -3.03 1.81
C GLY A 108 21.28 -1.72 2.26
N VAL A 109 20.01 -1.73 2.69
CA VAL A 109 19.35 -0.57 3.31
C VAL A 109 19.19 -0.78 4.82
N THR A 110 19.64 0.19 5.62
CA THR A 110 19.62 0.14 7.10
C THR A 110 18.19 0.04 7.67
N ILE A 111 17.19 0.47 6.89
CA ILE A 111 15.77 0.23 7.14
C ILE A 111 15.21 -0.46 5.90
N LYS A 112 14.68 -1.68 6.04
CA LYS A 112 14.11 -2.46 4.93
C LYS A 112 12.81 -1.79 4.45
N HIS A 113 12.92 -0.96 3.42
CA HIS A 113 11.79 -0.31 2.76
C HIS A 113 11.75 -0.67 1.28
N LEU A 114 10.59 -1.08 0.80
CA LEU A 114 10.32 -1.28 -0.61
C LEU A 114 10.08 0.08 -1.28
N THR A 115 11.14 0.79 -1.65
CA THR A 115 11.00 2.11 -2.29
C THR A 115 10.29 1.99 -3.65
N ARG A 116 9.71 3.08 -4.15
CA ARG A 116 9.05 3.12 -5.48
C ARG A 116 9.95 2.59 -6.59
N THR A 117 11.25 2.90 -6.55
CA THR A 117 12.24 2.45 -7.52
C THR A 117 12.43 0.93 -7.47
N THR A 118 12.50 0.35 -6.27
CA THR A 118 12.59 -1.10 -6.06
C THR A 118 11.33 -1.83 -6.55
N LEU A 119 10.15 -1.25 -6.31
CA LEU A 119 8.89 -1.83 -6.78
C LEU A 119 8.81 -1.87 -8.32
N LEU A 120 9.32 -0.85 -9.02
CA LEU A 120 9.34 -0.80 -10.49
C LEU A 120 10.22 -1.88 -11.14
N CYS A 121 11.26 -2.36 -10.45
CA CYS A 121 12.11 -3.44 -10.98
C CYS A 121 11.35 -4.76 -11.21
N PHE A 122 10.24 -4.99 -10.52
CA PHE A 122 9.40 -6.19 -10.71
C PHE A 122 8.41 -6.10 -11.88
N TYR A 123 8.29 -4.94 -12.53
CA TYR A 123 7.35 -4.71 -13.64
C TYR A 123 8.03 -4.66 -15.02
N HIS A 124 9.36 -4.76 -15.08
CA HIS A 124 10.16 -4.63 -16.32
C HIS A 124 10.78 -5.94 -16.82
N THR A 125 10.34 -7.09 -16.31
CA THR A 125 10.73 -8.42 -16.80
C THR A 125 9.55 -9.13 -17.43
#